data_AF-Q4DPG1-F1
#
_entry.id   AF-Q4DPG1-F1
#
_cell.length_a   1.000
_cell.length_b   1.000
_cell.length_c   1.000
_cell.angle_alpha   90.00
_cell.angle_beta   90.00
_cell.angle_gamma   90.00
#
_symmetry.space_group_name_H-M   'P 1'
#
loop_
_entity.id
_entity.type
_entity.pdbx_description
1 polymer ?
#
loop_
_entity_poly.entity_id
_entity_poly.type
_entity_poly.pdbx_seq_one_letter_code
_entity_poly.pdbx_strand_id
1 'polypeptide(L)'
;MPSPHSLNSVQVFLGNLPVDSVREDLEVEDVPQNDEGLRLMAADANWSGVLLLAERLGAEADADTIQGLACKLRYTLVQVTAYFSMQRYAAAKKLVDAVGDLNSDRFTDPVTRESIVPFSLRFISALLPSYCGSAVETQCRLYVLLEECQKHAGVAVSPLRKTRVKRIQRALVVSYYQTEKYADAIRLFEEMIAAERYDDDDYEGADFRVLKQMLQLQQLATLSLHCGNIFLAEDVFRAIEGLSTADESDDVQNFHRFLITINRALWLTFNDRAGEASQIFREVARGTSEFCRSPNTAEKSSSVVPTVSSQRQTSTAPLSAAKTQSALCQKAFHQLWVSAATSHVSCIPYEATLNKNPTTLMASLIDTMEGYLRQNPVELLHSDAFLGNSVRLYTLEGGAHRKKLDLLADMLEVFRCERGCIPSLDNMV
;
A
#
# COMPACT_ATOMS: atom_id res chain seq x y z
N MET A 1 21.32 -1.49 11.35
CA MET A 1 20.79 -2.81 11.79
C MET A 1 19.70 -2.69 12.85
N PRO A 2 18.76 -3.66 12.94
CA PRO A 2 17.93 -3.85 14.14
C PRO A 2 18.83 -4.19 15.33
N SER A 3 18.41 -3.79 16.54
CA SER A 3 19.17 -4.05 17.75
C SER A 3 19.38 -5.56 17.95
N PRO A 4 20.53 -6.00 18.50
CA PRO A 4 20.74 -7.41 18.82
C PRO A 4 19.64 -7.97 19.74
N HIS A 5 19.07 -7.12 20.59
CA HIS A 5 17.94 -7.47 21.44
C HIS A 5 16.69 -7.81 20.62
N SER A 6 16.31 -6.94 19.68
CA SER A 6 15.14 -7.12 18.82
C SER A 6 15.28 -8.35 17.92
N LEU A 7 16.47 -8.56 17.35
CA LEU A 7 16.76 -9.78 16.58
C LEU A 7 16.56 -11.04 17.41
N ASN A 8 17.13 -11.10 18.61
CA ASN A 8 16.98 -12.25 19.50
C ASN A 8 15.52 -12.47 19.90
N SER A 9 14.79 -11.39 20.24
CA SER A 9 13.37 -11.41 20.60
C SER A 9 12.52 -12.01 19.47
N VAL A 10 12.72 -11.55 18.24
CA VAL A 10 12.01 -12.02 17.05
C VAL A 10 12.40 -13.45 16.67
N GLN A 11 13.68 -13.84 16.79
CA GLN A 11 14.12 -15.21 16.54
C GLN A 11 13.48 -16.20 17.51
N VAL A 12 13.39 -15.86 18.79
CA VAL A 12 12.71 -16.69 19.80
C VAL A 12 11.23 -16.87 19.46
N PHE A 13 10.58 -15.83 18.94
CA PHE A 13 9.16 -15.87 18.59
C PHE A 13 8.86 -16.65 17.29
N LEU A 14 9.69 -16.46 16.26
CA LEU A 14 9.50 -17.05 14.92
C LEU A 14 10.17 -18.42 14.75
N GLY A 15 11.05 -18.83 15.67
CA GLY A 15 11.72 -20.13 15.67
C GLY A 15 12.94 -20.21 14.74
N ASN A 16 12.96 -19.52 13.60
CA ASN A 16 14.13 -19.27 12.75
C ASN A 16 13.86 -18.05 11.84
N LEU A 17 14.69 -17.00 11.94
CA LEU A 17 14.70 -15.93 10.95
C LEU A 17 15.58 -16.33 9.76
N PRO A 18 15.12 -16.18 8.50
CA PRO A 18 16.03 -16.25 7.37
C PRO A 18 17.07 -15.13 7.52
N VAL A 19 18.36 -15.44 7.38
CA VAL A 19 19.45 -14.45 7.47
C VAL A 19 19.24 -13.33 6.46
N ASP A 20 18.74 -13.66 5.26
CA ASP A 20 18.42 -12.71 4.20
C ASP A 20 17.21 -11.80 4.50
N SER A 21 16.45 -12.08 5.57
CA SER A 21 15.36 -11.21 6.04
C SER A 21 15.83 -10.15 7.04
N VAL A 22 17.08 -10.26 7.51
CA VAL A 22 17.67 -9.28 8.43
C VAL A 22 18.36 -8.20 7.62
N ARG A 23 18.04 -6.95 7.96
CA ARG A 23 18.62 -5.73 7.39
C ARG A 23 20.13 -5.65 7.59
N GLU A 24 20.84 -5.14 6.60
CA GLU A 24 22.29 -4.94 6.65
C GLU A 24 22.64 -3.71 7.52
N ASP A 25 23.89 -3.62 8.00
CA ASP A 25 24.35 -2.41 8.69
C ASP A 25 25.00 -1.48 7.67
N LEU A 26 24.17 -0.68 7.01
CA LEU A 26 24.64 0.28 6.01
C LEU A 26 24.71 1.67 6.63
N GLU A 27 25.92 2.12 6.96
CA GLU A 27 26.17 3.53 7.26
C GLU A 27 26.11 4.37 5.98
N VAL A 28 25.86 5.67 6.13
CA VAL A 28 25.76 6.59 4.99
C VAL A 28 27.08 6.63 4.22
N GLU A 29 28.21 6.45 4.89
CA GLU A 29 29.55 6.44 4.33
C GLU A 29 29.89 5.14 3.57
N ASP A 30 29.20 4.03 3.86
CA ASP A 30 29.47 2.71 3.26
C ASP A 30 28.76 2.50 1.91
N VAL A 31 27.81 3.37 1.58
CA VAL A 31 27.05 3.30 0.32
C VAL A 31 27.60 4.29 -0.73
N PRO A 32 27.37 4.03 -2.03
CA PRO A 32 27.69 4.99 -3.08
C PRO A 32 27.03 6.36 -2.82
N GLN A 33 27.80 7.45 -2.89
CA GLN A 33 27.31 8.80 -2.66
C GLN A 33 26.52 9.33 -3.89
N ASN A 34 25.43 8.66 -4.25
CA ASN A 34 24.59 8.96 -5.40
C ASN A 34 23.19 8.28 -5.27
N ASP A 35 22.41 8.32 -6.35
CA ASP A 35 21.07 7.72 -6.42
C ASP A 35 21.03 6.20 -6.17
N GLU A 36 22.15 5.48 -6.33
CA GLU A 36 22.25 4.07 -5.97
C GLU A 36 22.32 3.89 -4.45
N GLY A 37 23.13 4.70 -3.75
CA GLY A 37 23.20 4.64 -2.29
C GLY A 37 21.87 4.98 -1.61
N LEU A 38 21.10 5.93 -2.16
CA LEU A 38 19.74 6.20 -1.70
C LEU A 38 18.83 4.96 -1.82
N ARG A 39 18.97 4.20 -2.91
CA ARG A 39 18.18 2.98 -3.15
C ARG A 39 18.58 1.86 -2.20
N LEU A 40 19.87 1.66 -1.97
CA LEU A 40 20.37 0.66 -1.02
C LEU A 40 19.88 0.95 0.41
N MET A 41 20.01 2.20 0.88
CA MET A 41 19.53 2.57 2.22
C MET A 41 18.01 2.50 2.34
N ALA A 42 17.26 2.87 1.30
CA ALA A 42 15.80 2.75 1.31
C ALA A 42 15.34 1.28 1.31
N ALA A 43 16.03 0.40 0.58
CA ALA A 43 15.79 -1.04 0.60
C ALA A 43 16.07 -1.64 1.99
N ASP A 44 17.05 -1.08 2.71
CA ASP A 44 17.35 -1.42 4.10
C ASP A 44 16.44 -0.68 5.13
N ALA A 45 15.47 0.11 4.68
CA ALA A 45 14.61 0.94 5.55
C ALA A 45 15.40 1.85 6.53
N ASN A 46 16.63 2.23 6.18
CA ASN A 46 17.45 3.22 6.88
C ASN A 46 17.02 4.64 6.45
N TRP A 47 15.83 5.06 6.89
CA TRP A 47 15.22 6.33 6.46
C TRP A 47 15.97 7.57 6.96
N SER A 48 16.61 7.49 8.13
CA SER A 48 17.52 8.53 8.62
C SER A 48 18.74 8.69 7.71
N GLY A 49 19.36 7.59 7.27
CA GLY A 49 20.46 7.61 6.30
C GLY A 49 20.03 8.15 4.93
N VAL A 50 18.85 7.72 4.43
CA VAL A 50 18.25 8.26 3.20
C VAL A 50 18.07 9.77 3.28
N LEU A 51 17.58 10.28 4.41
CA LEU A 51 17.39 11.73 4.63
C LEU A 51 18.73 12.47 4.54
N LEU A 52 19.75 11.99 5.26
CA LEU A 52 21.09 12.61 5.30
C LEU A 52 21.77 12.62 3.92
N LEU A 53 21.75 11.50 3.20
CA LEU A 53 22.35 11.44 1.86
C LEU A 53 21.60 12.31 0.86
N ALA A 54 20.26 12.32 0.91
CA ALA A 54 19.46 13.16 0.03
C ALA A 54 19.67 14.66 0.31
N GLU A 55 19.95 15.04 1.56
CA GLU A 55 20.35 16.41 1.92
C GLU A 55 21.72 16.77 1.31
N ARG A 56 22.73 15.89 1.47
CA ARG A 56 24.07 16.09 0.88
C ARG A 56 24.00 16.24 -0.64
N LEU A 57 23.34 15.31 -1.33
CA LEU A 57 23.17 15.34 -2.79
C LEU A 57 22.36 16.55 -3.28
N GLY A 58 21.37 16.98 -2.50
CA GLY A 58 20.62 18.21 -2.77
C GLY A 58 21.44 19.49 -2.60
N ALA A 59 22.38 19.51 -1.66
CA ALA A 59 23.28 20.65 -1.44
C ALA A 59 24.33 20.80 -2.56
N GLU A 60 24.79 19.68 -3.14
CA GLU A 60 25.75 19.67 -4.25
C GLU A 60 25.15 20.13 -5.59
N ALA A 61 23.83 20.09 -5.73
CA ALA A 61 23.17 20.54 -6.95
C ALA A 61 23.22 22.08 -7.12
N ASP A 62 23.52 22.54 -8.32
CA ASP A 62 23.55 23.96 -8.66
C ASP A 62 22.12 24.54 -8.81
N ALA A 63 21.67 25.34 -7.85
CA ALA A 63 20.33 25.94 -7.90
C ALA A 63 20.17 27.00 -9.00
N ASP A 64 21.26 27.49 -9.59
CA ASP A 64 21.22 28.54 -10.61
C ASP A 64 20.89 27.98 -12.01
N THR A 65 20.93 26.65 -12.17
CA THR A 65 20.54 25.97 -13.40
C THR A 65 19.19 25.27 -13.26
N ILE A 66 18.41 25.21 -14.35
CA ILE A 66 17.16 24.44 -14.40
C ILE A 66 17.40 22.96 -14.07
N GLN A 67 18.50 22.39 -14.56
CA GLN A 67 18.86 20.99 -14.28
C GLN A 67 19.18 20.76 -12.80
N GLY A 68 19.95 21.65 -12.17
CA GLY A 68 20.25 21.53 -10.75
C GLY A 68 19.04 21.83 -9.87
N LEU A 69 18.14 22.74 -10.26
CA LEU A 69 16.86 22.95 -9.57
C LEU A 69 15.95 21.71 -9.65
N ALA A 70 15.84 21.09 -10.83
CA ALA A 70 15.14 19.81 -10.99
C ALA A 70 15.79 18.71 -10.14
N CYS A 71 17.12 18.71 -10.03
CA CYS A 71 17.86 17.80 -9.16
C CYS A 71 17.50 18.00 -7.68
N LYS A 72 17.51 19.25 -7.19
CA LYS A 72 17.10 19.58 -5.82
C LYS A 72 15.68 19.12 -5.52
N LEU A 73 14.73 19.37 -6.42
CA LEU A 73 13.34 18.94 -6.25
C LEU A 73 13.19 17.42 -6.18
N ARG A 74 14.00 16.66 -6.92
CA ARG A 74 14.05 15.19 -6.81
C ARG A 74 14.53 14.76 -5.43
N TYR A 75 15.60 15.37 -4.90
CA TYR A 75 16.08 15.04 -3.56
C TYR A 75 15.15 15.53 -2.46
N THR A 76 14.45 16.67 -2.63
CA THR A 76 13.35 17.07 -1.75
C THR A 76 12.26 16.00 -1.70
N LEU A 77 11.86 15.43 -2.85
CA LEU A 77 10.90 14.33 -2.87
C LEU A 77 11.39 13.11 -2.08
N VAL A 78 12.67 12.75 -2.19
CA VAL A 78 13.27 11.66 -1.40
C VAL A 78 13.21 11.97 0.09
N GLN A 79 13.62 13.17 0.50
CA GLN A 79 13.57 13.61 1.91
C GLN A 79 12.13 13.62 2.45
N VAL A 80 11.17 14.12 1.69
CA VAL A 80 9.74 14.07 2.05
C VAL A 80 9.29 12.62 2.22
N THR A 81 9.66 11.73 1.29
CA THR A 81 9.32 10.30 1.37
C THR A 81 9.91 9.67 2.64
N ALA A 82 11.16 9.96 2.96
CA ALA A 82 11.79 9.50 4.21
C ALA A 82 11.04 10.01 5.44
N TYR A 83 10.66 11.30 5.50
CA TYR A 83 9.83 11.82 6.58
C TYR A 83 8.47 11.13 6.70
N PHE A 84 7.83 10.77 5.58
CA PHE A 84 6.58 10.01 5.60
C PHE A 84 6.78 8.59 6.16
N SER A 85 7.84 7.89 5.74
CA SER A 85 8.19 6.57 6.28
C SER A 85 8.46 6.61 7.79
N MET A 86 8.96 7.74 8.29
CA MET A 86 9.18 7.98 9.73
C MET A 86 7.98 8.62 10.46
N GLN A 87 6.84 8.81 9.77
CA GLN A 87 5.64 9.51 10.29
C GLN A 87 5.89 10.94 10.80
N ARG A 88 6.95 11.60 10.33
CA ARG A 88 7.31 12.98 10.70
C ARG A 88 6.64 14.00 9.77
N TYR A 89 5.31 13.97 9.69
CA TYR A 89 4.54 14.77 8.73
C TYR A 89 4.74 16.29 8.89
N ALA A 90 4.91 16.78 10.12
CA ALA A 90 5.18 18.19 10.38
C ALA A 90 6.54 18.64 9.80
N ALA A 91 7.55 17.77 9.83
CA ALA A 91 8.86 18.04 9.24
C ALA A 91 8.78 18.02 7.70
N ALA A 92 8.06 17.03 7.14
CA ALA A 92 7.78 16.98 5.70
C ALA A 92 7.04 18.24 5.22
N LYS A 93 6.02 18.69 5.97
CA LYS A 93 5.29 19.92 5.66
C LYS A 93 6.21 21.15 5.67
N LYS A 94 7.03 21.32 6.72
CA LYS A 94 8.00 22.43 6.79
C LYS A 94 8.97 22.42 5.61
N LEU A 95 9.45 21.24 5.19
CA LEU A 95 10.33 21.12 4.05
C LEU A 95 9.65 21.56 2.75
N VAL A 96 8.42 21.10 2.49
CA VAL A 96 7.64 21.49 1.30
C VAL A 96 7.28 22.98 1.32
N ASP A 97 6.87 23.51 2.48
CA ASP A 97 6.57 24.93 2.65
C ASP A 97 7.81 25.81 2.41
N ALA A 98 9.00 25.34 2.82
CA ALA A 98 10.28 26.02 2.56
C ALA A 98 10.67 26.02 1.07
N VAL A 99 10.26 25.00 0.31
CA VAL A 99 10.37 25.08 -1.15
C VAL A 99 9.49 26.20 -1.67
N GLY A 100 8.28 26.37 -1.16
CA GLY A 100 7.30 27.40 -1.55
C GLY A 100 6.29 26.89 -2.58
N ASP A 101 5.64 27.80 -3.33
CA ASP A 101 4.64 27.41 -4.33
C ASP A 101 5.26 26.56 -5.45
N LEU A 102 4.83 25.30 -5.55
CA LEU A 102 5.28 24.33 -6.55
C LEU A 102 4.68 24.57 -7.95
N ASN A 103 3.68 25.45 -8.05
CA ASN A 103 3.03 25.80 -9.32
C ASN A 103 3.54 27.14 -9.88
N SER A 104 4.46 27.79 -9.17
CA SER A 104 5.02 29.07 -9.60
C SER A 104 5.89 28.95 -10.85
N ASP A 105 5.91 30.01 -11.65
CA ASP A 105 6.67 30.08 -12.92
C ASP A 105 8.17 29.81 -12.74
N ARG A 106 8.72 29.94 -11.54
CA ARG A 106 10.14 29.63 -11.23
C ARG A 106 10.51 28.17 -11.50
N PHE A 107 9.52 27.27 -11.49
CA PHE A 107 9.70 25.85 -11.80
C PHE A 107 9.22 25.48 -13.19
N THR A 108 8.98 26.46 -14.05
CA THR A 108 8.65 26.20 -15.44
C THR A 108 9.92 26.25 -16.27
N ASP A 109 10.20 25.18 -17.01
CA ASP A 109 11.31 25.15 -17.95
C ASP A 109 11.04 26.21 -19.05
N PRO A 110 11.96 27.17 -19.26
CA PRO A 110 11.76 28.26 -20.21
C PRO A 110 11.65 27.78 -21.67
N VAL A 111 12.21 26.60 -22.00
CA VAL A 111 12.23 26.03 -23.35
C VAL A 111 10.95 25.23 -23.61
N THR A 112 10.62 24.29 -22.72
CA THR A 112 9.46 23.40 -22.93
C THR A 112 8.15 24.01 -22.44
N ARG A 113 8.21 25.04 -21.58
CA ARG A 113 7.07 25.59 -20.84
C ARG A 113 6.37 24.58 -19.94
N GLU A 114 7.05 23.49 -19.59
CA GLU A 114 6.55 22.46 -18.67
C GLU A 114 7.12 22.64 -17.27
N SER A 115 6.37 22.20 -16.26
CA SER A 115 6.84 22.17 -14.87
C SER A 115 7.97 21.14 -14.69
N ILE A 116 9.12 21.58 -14.18
CA ILE A 116 10.23 20.70 -13.77
C ILE A 116 9.97 19.98 -12.44
N VAL A 117 8.93 20.38 -11.70
CA VAL A 117 8.56 19.74 -10.44
C VAL A 117 8.05 18.32 -10.70
N PRO A 118 8.62 17.28 -10.06
CA PRO A 118 8.12 15.92 -10.18
C PRO A 118 6.65 15.83 -9.78
N PHE A 119 5.84 15.16 -10.59
CA PHE A 119 4.41 14.96 -10.29
C PHE A 119 4.20 14.35 -8.90
N SER A 120 5.04 13.39 -8.50
CA SER A 120 4.97 12.77 -7.17
C SER A 120 5.15 13.77 -6.03
N LEU A 121 6.00 14.80 -6.20
CA LEU A 121 6.19 15.85 -5.20
C LEU A 121 4.95 16.75 -5.10
N ARG A 122 4.40 17.14 -6.26
CA ARG A 122 3.13 17.91 -6.31
C ARG A 122 1.98 17.13 -5.68
N PHE A 123 1.90 15.84 -5.97
CA PHE A 123 0.90 14.94 -5.40
C PHE A 123 1.04 14.81 -3.89
N ILE A 124 2.24 14.53 -3.36
CA ILE A 124 2.46 14.44 -1.91
C ILE A 124 2.22 15.80 -1.22
N SER A 125 2.61 16.91 -1.85
CA SER A 125 2.31 18.27 -1.35
C SER A 125 0.80 18.56 -1.26
N ALA A 126 0.00 17.99 -2.17
CA ALA A 126 -1.46 18.07 -2.10
C ALA A 126 -2.03 17.20 -0.97
N LEU A 127 -1.42 16.05 -0.65
CA LEU A 127 -1.84 15.17 0.43
C LEU A 127 -1.41 15.65 1.83
N LEU A 128 -0.27 16.32 1.94
CA LEU A 128 0.32 16.71 3.22
C LEU A 128 -0.64 17.39 4.22
N PRO A 129 -1.54 18.31 3.80
CA PRO A 129 -2.48 18.94 4.71
C PRO A 129 -3.36 17.93 5.48
N SER A 130 -3.84 16.85 4.85
CA SER A 130 -4.68 15.84 5.54
C SER A 130 -3.91 15.11 6.64
N TYR A 131 -2.63 14.80 6.41
CA TYR A 131 -1.74 14.21 7.43
C TYR A 131 -1.41 15.18 8.58
N CYS A 132 -1.71 16.47 8.41
CA CYS A 132 -1.60 17.51 9.43
C CYS A 132 -2.98 18.00 9.92
N GLY A 133 -4.06 17.26 9.64
CA GLY A 133 -5.41 17.55 10.14
C GLY A 133 -6.27 18.49 9.28
N SER A 134 -5.86 18.80 8.04
CA SER A 134 -6.55 19.73 7.14
C SER A 134 -7.03 19.03 5.86
N ALA A 135 -8.08 18.20 5.98
CA ALA A 135 -8.59 17.41 4.85
C ALA A 135 -9.21 18.26 3.73
N VAL A 136 -9.90 19.36 4.06
CA VAL A 136 -10.51 20.29 3.08
C VAL A 136 -9.44 20.94 2.20
N GLU A 137 -8.32 21.35 2.80
CA GLU A 137 -7.20 21.92 2.04
C GLU A 137 -6.59 20.88 1.08
N THR A 138 -6.48 19.62 1.51
CA THR A 138 -6.08 18.52 0.62
C THR A 138 -7.04 18.36 -0.56
N GLN A 139 -8.36 18.41 -0.34
CA GLN A 139 -9.34 18.37 -1.45
C GLN A 139 -9.11 19.51 -2.44
N CYS A 140 -8.99 20.75 -1.95
CA CYS A 140 -8.72 21.91 -2.80
C CYS A 140 -7.45 21.74 -3.64
N ARG A 141 -6.34 21.32 -3.01
CA ARG A 141 -5.05 21.12 -3.71
C ARG A 141 -5.12 19.97 -4.72
N LEU A 142 -5.82 18.88 -4.40
CA LEU A 142 -6.02 17.76 -5.31
C LEU A 142 -6.88 18.14 -6.52
N TYR A 143 -7.93 18.95 -6.33
CA TYR A 143 -8.74 19.47 -7.43
C TYR A 143 -7.96 20.38 -8.37
N VAL A 144 -7.13 21.28 -7.84
CA VAL A 144 -6.22 22.10 -8.67
C VAL A 144 -5.29 21.21 -9.50
N LEU A 145 -4.69 20.19 -8.87
CA LEU A 145 -3.80 19.25 -9.57
C LEU A 145 -4.55 18.41 -10.61
N LEU A 146 -5.81 18.04 -10.34
CA LEU A 146 -6.68 17.30 -11.27
C LEU A 146 -7.00 18.15 -12.50
N GLU A 147 -7.43 19.40 -12.30
CA GLU A 147 -7.73 20.34 -13.38
C GLU A 147 -6.52 20.55 -14.28
N GLU A 148 -5.32 20.71 -13.72
CA GLU A 148 -4.10 20.85 -14.54
C GLU A 148 -3.79 19.61 -15.37
N CYS A 149 -3.98 18.42 -14.79
CA CYS A 149 -3.83 17.16 -15.52
C CYS A 149 -4.86 17.04 -16.66
N GLN A 150 -6.04 17.66 -16.51
CA GLN A 150 -7.12 17.64 -17.50
C GLN A 150 -7.03 18.78 -18.54
N LYS A 151 -6.52 19.97 -18.19
CA LYS A 151 -6.41 21.14 -19.10
C LYS A 151 -5.66 20.86 -20.40
N HIS A 152 -4.78 19.86 -20.40
CA HIS A 152 -3.98 19.45 -21.56
C HIS A 152 -4.57 18.25 -22.34
N ALA A 153 -5.86 17.92 -22.13
CA ALA A 153 -6.52 16.76 -22.74
C ALA A 153 -6.68 16.82 -24.27
N GLY A 154 -6.52 18.00 -24.90
CA GLY A 154 -6.62 18.16 -26.36
C GLY A 154 -5.49 17.49 -27.15
N VAL A 155 -4.38 17.11 -26.50
CA VAL A 155 -3.28 16.35 -27.10
C VAL A 155 -3.40 14.90 -26.63
N ALA A 156 -3.29 13.95 -27.58
CA ALA A 156 -3.37 12.50 -27.38
C ALA A 156 -3.02 12.09 -25.94
N VAL A 157 -4.01 11.59 -25.20
CA VAL A 157 -3.90 11.34 -23.76
C VAL A 157 -2.84 10.28 -23.53
N SER A 158 -1.64 10.70 -23.09
CA SER A 158 -0.58 9.73 -22.82
C SER A 158 -1.01 8.77 -21.69
N PRO A 159 -0.59 7.49 -21.72
CA PRO A 159 -0.90 6.52 -20.66
C PRO A 159 -0.48 7.01 -19.27
N LEU A 160 0.62 7.77 -19.18
CA LEU A 160 1.08 8.37 -17.93
C LEU A 160 0.07 9.39 -17.37
N ARG A 161 -0.60 10.16 -18.23
CA ARG A 161 -1.61 11.14 -17.81
C ARG A 161 -2.84 10.43 -17.23
N LYS A 162 -3.34 9.36 -17.89
CA LYS A 162 -4.45 8.54 -17.36
C LYS A 162 -4.11 8.02 -15.96
N THR A 163 -2.90 7.50 -15.76
CA THR A 163 -2.43 7.01 -14.44
C THR A 163 -2.37 8.11 -13.38
N ARG A 164 -1.90 9.32 -13.74
CA ARG A 164 -1.86 10.47 -12.82
C ARG A 164 -3.25 10.91 -12.39
N VAL A 165 -4.18 11.03 -13.35
CA VAL A 165 -5.59 11.38 -13.07
C VAL A 165 -6.21 10.36 -12.12
N LYS A 166 -6.07 9.06 -12.41
CA LYS A 166 -6.58 7.99 -11.53
C LYS A 166 -5.98 8.06 -10.12
N ARG A 167 -4.69 8.35 -10.00
CA ARG A 167 -4.03 8.49 -8.69
C ARG A 167 -4.62 9.65 -7.88
N ILE A 168 -4.91 10.77 -8.52
CA ILE A 168 -5.56 11.93 -7.88
C ILE A 168 -7.00 11.59 -7.48
N GLN A 169 -7.77 10.98 -8.37
CA GLN A 169 -9.15 10.58 -8.07
C GLN A 169 -9.22 9.59 -6.91
N ARG A 170 -8.32 8.59 -6.84
CA ARG A 170 -8.21 7.69 -5.68
C ARG A 170 -7.95 8.43 -4.38
N ALA A 171 -7.05 9.41 -4.40
CA ALA A 171 -6.79 10.24 -3.22
C ALA A 171 -8.01 11.08 -2.82
N LEU A 172 -8.76 11.61 -3.79
CA LEU A 172 -10.01 12.32 -3.54
C LEU A 172 -11.06 11.41 -2.92
N VAL A 173 -11.22 10.16 -3.39
CA VAL A 173 -12.12 9.17 -2.76
C VAL A 173 -11.75 8.98 -1.28
N VAL A 174 -10.47 8.74 -0.97
CA VAL A 174 -10.00 8.57 0.41
C VAL A 174 -10.29 9.82 1.24
N SER A 175 -10.03 11.02 0.68
CA SER A 175 -10.31 12.27 1.38
C SER A 175 -11.81 12.50 1.62
N TYR A 176 -12.66 12.14 0.66
CA TYR A 176 -14.11 12.21 0.84
C TYR A 176 -14.60 11.26 1.92
N TYR A 177 -14.07 10.03 1.94
CA TYR A 177 -14.35 9.08 3.01
C TYR A 177 -13.93 9.62 4.38
N GLN A 178 -12.72 10.17 4.50
CA GLN A 178 -12.21 10.77 5.74
C GLN A 178 -13.00 12.00 6.22
N THR A 179 -13.69 12.69 5.31
CA THR A 179 -14.53 13.85 5.61
C THR A 179 -16.02 13.49 5.69
N GLU A 180 -16.35 12.19 5.78
CA GLU A 180 -17.70 11.65 5.89
C GLU A 180 -18.64 12.01 4.72
N LYS A 181 -18.08 12.45 3.59
CA LYS A 181 -18.80 12.72 2.35
C LYS A 181 -18.93 11.43 1.53
N TYR A 182 -19.58 10.43 2.11
CA TYR A 182 -19.63 9.07 1.57
C TYR A 182 -20.28 8.98 0.18
N ALA A 183 -21.35 9.73 -0.07
CA ALA A 183 -22.01 9.75 -1.37
C ALA A 183 -21.08 10.27 -2.47
N ASP A 184 -20.28 11.30 -2.18
CA ASP A 184 -19.29 11.84 -3.14
C ASP A 184 -18.13 10.86 -3.37
N ALA A 185 -17.69 10.14 -2.32
CA ALA A 185 -16.67 9.11 -2.43
C ALA A 185 -17.11 7.96 -3.36
N ILE A 186 -18.33 7.46 -3.17
CA ILE A 186 -18.92 6.40 -4.00
C ILE A 186 -19.08 6.88 -5.43
N ARG A 187 -19.74 8.03 -5.64
CA ARG A 187 -19.98 8.59 -6.98
C ARG A 187 -18.68 8.75 -7.76
N LEU A 188 -17.64 9.33 -7.14
CA LEU A 188 -16.35 9.51 -7.78
C LEU A 188 -15.70 8.16 -8.15
N PHE A 189 -15.85 7.13 -7.31
CA PHE A 189 -15.33 5.80 -7.61
C PHE A 189 -16.09 5.14 -8.77
N GLU A 190 -17.41 5.26 -8.83
CA GLU A 190 -18.23 4.78 -9.94
C GLU A 190 -17.85 5.46 -11.27
N GLU A 191 -17.68 6.80 -11.25
CA GLU A 191 -17.19 7.56 -12.40
C GLU A 191 -15.81 7.06 -12.88
N MET A 192 -14.92 6.73 -11.95
CA MET A 192 -13.61 6.15 -12.29
C MET A 192 -13.73 4.79 -12.96
N ILE A 193 -14.59 3.89 -12.46
CA ILE A 193 -14.81 2.57 -13.07
C ILE A 193 -15.41 2.73 -14.46
N ALA A 194 -16.44 3.59 -14.60
CA ALA A 194 -17.09 3.84 -15.88
C ALA A 194 -16.11 4.39 -16.94
N ALA A 195 -15.14 5.20 -16.52
CA ALA A 195 -14.11 5.74 -17.41
C ALA A 195 -13.10 4.69 -17.92
N GLU A 196 -13.00 3.51 -17.29
CA GLU A 196 -12.12 2.43 -17.75
C GLU A 196 -12.65 1.70 -18.99
N ARG A 197 -13.97 1.75 -19.21
CA ARG A 197 -14.66 1.12 -20.36
C ARG A 197 -14.20 -0.32 -20.60
N TYR A 198 -14.39 -1.17 -19.60
CA TYR A 198 -14.08 -2.59 -19.71
C TYR A 198 -14.82 -3.29 -20.87
N ASP A 199 -15.95 -2.74 -21.29
CA ASP A 199 -16.75 -3.28 -22.40
C ASP A 199 -16.22 -2.86 -23.78
N ASP A 200 -15.27 -1.91 -23.88
CA ASP A 200 -14.69 -1.51 -25.17
C ASP A 200 -13.67 -2.55 -25.66
N ASP A 201 -13.82 -3.04 -26.89
CA ASP A 201 -12.86 -3.96 -27.54
C ASP A 201 -11.46 -3.32 -27.69
N ASP A 202 -11.40 -1.98 -27.75
CA ASP A 202 -10.17 -1.18 -27.85
C ASP A 202 -9.49 -0.92 -26.49
N TYR A 203 -9.85 -1.66 -25.43
CA TYR A 203 -9.24 -1.48 -24.11
C TYR A 203 -7.71 -1.69 -24.16
N GLU A 204 -6.95 -0.61 -23.96
CA GLU A 204 -5.47 -0.58 -23.96
C GLU A 204 -4.83 -1.57 -22.96
N GLY A 205 -5.61 -2.13 -22.05
CA GLY A 205 -5.19 -3.14 -21.07
C GLY A 205 -5.86 -4.49 -21.24
N ALA A 206 -6.23 -4.89 -22.48
CA ALA A 206 -6.87 -6.18 -22.78
C ALA A 206 -6.26 -7.35 -21.99
N ASP A 207 -4.92 -7.34 -21.85
CA ASP A 207 -4.19 -8.17 -20.91
C ASP A 207 -4.65 -7.89 -19.46
N PHE A 208 -5.32 -8.88 -18.85
CA PHE A 208 -5.81 -8.89 -17.47
C PHE A 208 -7.04 -8.01 -17.23
N ARG A 209 -7.85 -7.78 -18.27
CA ARG A 209 -9.09 -7.01 -18.19
C ARG A 209 -10.00 -7.48 -17.05
N VAL A 210 -10.30 -8.78 -17.01
CA VAL A 210 -11.21 -9.36 -16.01
C VAL A 210 -10.64 -9.24 -14.60
N LEU A 211 -9.32 -9.49 -14.42
CA LEU A 211 -8.67 -9.33 -13.12
C LEU A 211 -8.69 -7.89 -12.61
N LYS A 212 -8.42 -6.90 -13.47
CA LYS A 212 -8.50 -5.48 -13.10
C LYS A 212 -9.93 -5.08 -12.74
N GLN A 213 -10.92 -5.53 -13.52
CA GLN A 213 -12.33 -5.30 -13.26
C GLN A 213 -12.74 -5.88 -11.91
N MET A 214 -12.39 -7.14 -11.63
CA MET A 214 -12.61 -7.79 -10.32
C MET A 214 -12.03 -6.97 -9.16
N LEU A 215 -10.77 -6.53 -9.27
CA LEU A 215 -10.11 -5.76 -8.21
C LEU A 215 -10.75 -4.38 -7.98
N GLN A 216 -11.17 -3.70 -9.04
CA GLN A 216 -11.83 -2.40 -8.92
C GLN A 216 -13.25 -2.51 -8.35
N LEU A 217 -14.04 -3.47 -8.85
CA LEU A 217 -15.36 -3.75 -8.29
C LEU A 217 -15.24 -4.16 -6.82
N GLN A 218 -14.23 -4.94 -6.46
CA GLN A 218 -14.00 -5.31 -5.07
C GLN A 218 -13.72 -4.11 -4.17
N GLN A 219 -12.92 -3.16 -4.66
CA GLN A 219 -12.65 -1.92 -3.95
C GLN A 219 -13.92 -1.08 -3.79
N LEU A 220 -14.77 -1.01 -4.82
CA LEU A 220 -16.06 -0.31 -4.74
C LEU A 220 -17.01 -0.98 -3.75
N ALA A 221 -17.11 -2.31 -3.76
CA ALA A 221 -17.97 -3.04 -2.82
C ALA A 221 -17.51 -2.83 -1.38
N THR A 222 -16.21 -2.94 -1.13
CA THR A 222 -15.61 -2.66 0.19
C THR A 222 -15.84 -1.22 0.63
N LEU A 223 -15.64 -0.24 -0.27
CA LEU A 223 -15.95 1.17 0.01
C LEU A 223 -17.44 1.36 0.35
N SER A 224 -18.33 0.74 -0.42
CA SER A 224 -19.78 0.82 -0.23
C SER A 224 -20.18 0.26 1.14
N LEU A 225 -19.59 -0.86 1.56
CA LEU A 225 -19.76 -1.41 2.91
C LEU A 225 -19.28 -0.43 3.99
N HIS A 226 -18.08 0.15 3.85
CA HIS A 226 -17.55 1.12 4.79
C HIS A 226 -18.38 2.41 4.86
N CYS A 227 -19.03 2.78 3.77
CA CYS A 227 -19.95 3.90 3.69
C CYS A 227 -21.39 3.56 4.14
N GLY A 228 -21.66 2.31 4.53
CA GLY A 228 -22.98 1.85 4.96
C GLY A 228 -23.99 1.59 3.83
N ASN A 229 -23.57 1.63 2.56
CA ASN A 229 -24.41 1.29 1.42
C ASN A 229 -24.35 -0.21 1.11
N ILE A 230 -25.06 -1.00 1.92
CA ILE A 230 -25.04 -2.47 1.85
C ILE A 230 -25.66 -2.97 0.54
N PHE A 231 -26.71 -2.32 0.04
CA PHE A 231 -27.37 -2.72 -1.22
C PHE A 231 -26.45 -2.58 -2.42
N LEU A 232 -25.74 -1.45 -2.52
CA LEU A 232 -24.74 -1.26 -3.58
C LEU A 232 -23.61 -2.29 -3.46
N ALA A 233 -23.12 -2.54 -2.24
CA ALA A 233 -22.09 -3.56 -2.04
C ALA A 233 -22.54 -4.95 -2.51
N GLU A 234 -23.78 -5.34 -2.20
CA GLU A 234 -24.37 -6.61 -2.62
C GLU A 234 -24.52 -6.70 -4.15
N ASP A 235 -24.99 -5.64 -4.79
CA ASP A 235 -25.10 -5.58 -6.25
C ASP A 235 -23.73 -5.68 -6.92
N VAL A 236 -22.70 -5.02 -6.36
CA VAL A 236 -21.33 -5.11 -6.86
C VAL A 236 -20.73 -6.50 -6.62
N PHE A 237 -21.02 -7.15 -5.48
CA PHE A 237 -20.60 -8.54 -5.25
C PHE A 237 -21.23 -9.51 -6.25
N ARG A 238 -22.52 -9.36 -6.56
CA ARG A 238 -23.18 -10.12 -7.62
C ARG A 238 -22.59 -9.84 -9.00
N ALA A 239 -22.23 -8.59 -9.28
CA ALA A 239 -21.58 -8.23 -10.53
C ALA A 239 -20.22 -8.93 -10.66
N ILE A 240 -19.44 -9.03 -9.58
CA ILE A 240 -18.19 -9.80 -9.55
C ILE A 240 -18.46 -11.28 -9.83
N GLU A 241 -19.42 -11.90 -9.13
CA GLU A 241 -19.78 -13.31 -9.32
C GLU A 241 -20.23 -13.63 -10.75
N GLY A 242 -20.89 -12.68 -11.41
CA GLY A 242 -21.34 -12.79 -12.80
C GLY A 242 -20.24 -12.62 -13.86
N LEU A 243 -19.00 -12.29 -13.48
CA LEU A 243 -17.90 -12.13 -14.44
C LEU A 243 -17.50 -13.49 -15.03
N SER A 244 -17.46 -13.57 -16.36
CA SER A 244 -16.94 -14.76 -17.03
C SER A 244 -15.43 -14.83 -16.91
N THR A 245 -14.93 -15.91 -16.28
CA THR A 245 -13.50 -16.25 -16.21
C THR A 245 -13.17 -17.52 -16.98
N ALA A 246 -14.06 -18.01 -17.85
CA ALA A 246 -13.88 -19.29 -18.54
C ALA A 246 -12.66 -19.31 -19.49
N ASP A 247 -12.36 -18.17 -20.11
CA ASP A 247 -11.23 -18.00 -21.04
C ASP A 247 -9.95 -17.49 -20.35
N GLU A 248 -9.99 -17.31 -19.02
CA GLU A 248 -8.87 -16.81 -18.24
C GLU A 248 -7.97 -17.95 -17.74
N SER A 249 -6.75 -17.62 -17.31
CA SER A 249 -5.82 -18.62 -16.75
C SER A 249 -6.32 -19.22 -15.43
N ASP A 250 -5.82 -20.42 -15.09
CA ASP A 250 -6.15 -21.11 -13.84
C ASP A 250 -5.91 -20.24 -12.60
N ASP A 251 -4.85 -19.43 -12.59
CA ASP A 251 -4.55 -18.49 -11.50
C ASP A 251 -5.67 -17.45 -11.33
N VAL A 252 -6.17 -16.89 -12.43
CA VAL A 252 -7.26 -15.90 -12.40
C VAL A 252 -8.57 -16.55 -12.02
N GLN A 253 -8.87 -17.76 -12.51
CA GLN A 253 -10.05 -18.52 -12.11
C GLN A 253 -10.03 -18.88 -10.62
N ASN A 254 -8.86 -19.28 -10.10
CA ASN A 254 -8.67 -19.55 -8.68
C ASN A 254 -8.84 -18.27 -7.85
N PHE A 255 -8.23 -17.16 -8.28
CA PHE A 255 -8.39 -15.86 -7.62
C PHE A 255 -9.86 -15.45 -7.58
N HIS A 256 -10.59 -15.58 -8.69
CA HIS A 256 -12.02 -15.29 -8.76
C HIS A 256 -12.83 -16.10 -7.73
N ARG A 257 -12.56 -17.40 -7.62
CA ARG A 257 -13.23 -18.27 -6.64
C ARG A 257 -12.99 -17.82 -5.20
N PHE A 258 -11.74 -17.52 -4.85
CA PHE A 258 -11.42 -17.03 -3.50
C PHE A 258 -11.99 -15.62 -3.26
N LEU A 259 -12.06 -14.78 -4.29
CA LEU A 259 -12.65 -13.44 -4.21
C LEU A 259 -14.16 -13.52 -3.95
N ILE A 260 -14.92 -14.36 -4.66
CA ILE A 260 -16.34 -14.59 -4.37
C ILE A 260 -16.52 -15.07 -2.92
N THR A 261 -15.64 -15.98 -2.49
CA THR A 261 -15.70 -16.57 -1.15
C THR A 261 -15.45 -15.52 -0.06
N ILE A 262 -14.45 -14.64 -0.22
CA ILE A 262 -14.21 -13.56 0.75
C ILE A 262 -15.35 -12.54 0.76
N ASN A 263 -15.95 -12.25 -0.41
CA ASN A 263 -17.06 -11.30 -0.53
C ASN A 263 -18.29 -11.78 0.22
N ARG A 264 -18.57 -13.08 0.12
CA ARG A 264 -19.60 -13.73 0.92
C ARG A 264 -19.30 -13.61 2.41
N ALA A 265 -18.05 -13.80 2.85
CA ALA A 265 -17.69 -13.64 4.27
C ALA A 265 -17.86 -12.20 4.76
N LEU A 266 -17.47 -11.21 3.96
CA LEU A 266 -17.70 -9.79 4.26
C LEU A 266 -19.20 -9.52 4.41
N TRP A 267 -20.01 -9.93 3.44
CA TRP A 267 -21.47 -9.76 3.50
C TRP A 267 -22.09 -10.47 4.73
N LEU A 268 -21.65 -11.67 5.06
CA LEU A 268 -22.10 -12.40 6.24
C LEU A 268 -21.73 -11.67 7.54
N THR A 269 -20.57 -11.04 7.60
CA THR A 269 -20.13 -10.25 8.76
C THR A 269 -21.06 -9.06 8.98
N PHE A 270 -21.44 -8.36 7.89
CA PHE A 270 -22.41 -7.26 7.95
C PHE A 270 -23.83 -7.69 8.32
N ASN A 271 -24.20 -8.95 8.07
CA ASN A 271 -25.51 -9.51 8.40
C ASN A 271 -25.54 -10.31 9.71
N ASP A 272 -24.65 -9.99 10.67
CA ASP A 272 -24.60 -10.62 12.01
C ASP A 272 -24.37 -12.15 11.97
N ARG A 273 -23.74 -12.66 10.91
CA ARG A 273 -23.35 -14.07 10.76
C ARG A 273 -21.84 -14.24 10.88
N ALA A 274 -21.27 -13.60 11.91
CA ALA A 274 -19.83 -13.55 12.16
C ALA A 274 -19.19 -14.94 12.28
N GLY A 275 -19.87 -15.91 12.91
CA GLY A 275 -19.38 -17.31 13.02
C GLY A 275 -19.11 -17.97 11.68
N GLU A 276 -20.04 -17.83 10.74
CA GLU A 276 -19.87 -18.39 9.39
C GLU A 276 -18.82 -17.61 8.60
N ALA A 277 -18.83 -16.28 8.72
CA ALA A 277 -17.85 -15.42 8.05
C ALA A 277 -16.41 -15.74 8.48
N SER A 278 -16.18 -15.92 9.77
CA SER A 278 -14.87 -16.22 10.36
C SER A 278 -14.32 -17.57 9.89
N GLN A 279 -15.15 -18.62 9.83
CA GLN A 279 -14.75 -19.90 9.23
C GLN A 279 -14.32 -19.71 7.77
N ILE A 280 -15.08 -18.94 6.99
CA ILE A 280 -14.76 -18.67 5.59
C ILE A 280 -13.45 -17.87 5.47
N PHE A 281 -13.24 -16.81 6.28
CA PHE A 281 -12.00 -16.05 6.26
C PHE A 281 -10.78 -16.93 6.57
N ARG A 282 -10.90 -17.84 7.53
CA ARG A 282 -9.85 -18.81 7.85
C ARG A 282 -9.55 -19.73 6.67
N GLU A 283 -10.58 -20.25 6.00
CA GLU A 283 -10.44 -21.12 4.84
C GLU A 283 -9.80 -20.40 3.65
N VAL A 284 -10.20 -19.15 3.38
CA VAL A 284 -9.60 -18.30 2.35
C VAL A 284 -8.13 -18.04 2.67
N ALA A 285 -7.81 -17.59 3.89
CA ALA A 285 -6.43 -17.33 4.30
C ALA A 285 -5.55 -18.59 4.17
N ARG A 286 -6.08 -19.77 4.49
CA ARG A 286 -5.35 -21.03 4.28
C ARG A 286 -5.14 -21.31 2.79
N GLY A 287 -6.20 -21.24 1.99
CA GLY A 287 -6.16 -21.57 0.57
C GLY A 287 -5.28 -20.61 -0.24
N THR A 288 -5.31 -19.31 0.06
CA THR A 288 -4.49 -18.31 -0.64
C THR A 288 -3.03 -18.33 -0.20
N SER A 289 -2.72 -18.82 1.01
CA SER A 289 -1.34 -18.92 1.49
C SER A 289 -0.46 -19.80 0.60
N GLU A 290 -1.05 -20.82 -0.04
CA GLU A 290 -0.36 -21.73 -0.95
C GLU A 290 0.12 -21.01 -2.23
N PHE A 291 -0.62 -20.00 -2.68
CA PHE A 291 -0.24 -19.14 -3.83
C PHE A 291 0.75 -18.04 -3.43
N CYS A 292 0.85 -17.73 -2.15
CA CYS A 292 1.78 -16.72 -1.62
C CYS A 292 3.17 -17.30 -1.35
N ARG A 293 3.27 -18.62 -1.11
CA ARG A 293 4.57 -19.29 -0.96
C ARG A 293 5.28 -19.27 -2.31
N SER A 294 6.27 -18.39 -2.44
CA SER A 294 7.17 -18.41 -3.59
C SER A 294 7.67 -19.83 -3.81
N PRO A 295 7.58 -20.39 -5.04
CA PRO A 295 8.46 -21.50 -5.35
C PRO A 295 9.89 -20.98 -5.15
N ASN A 296 10.65 -21.67 -4.30
CA ASN A 296 12.09 -21.50 -4.19
C ASN A 296 12.72 -21.92 -5.53
N THR A 297 12.54 -21.09 -6.56
CA THR A 297 13.20 -21.20 -7.85
C THR A 297 14.03 -19.96 -8.02
N ALA A 298 15.31 -20.17 -7.70
CA ALA A 298 16.44 -19.35 -8.05
C ALA A 298 16.36 -18.80 -9.49
N GLU A 299 15.85 -17.59 -9.63
CA GLU A 299 16.40 -16.64 -10.58
C GLU A 299 16.73 -15.40 -9.76
N LYS A 300 18.03 -15.22 -9.48
CA LYS A 300 18.62 -13.93 -9.18
C LYS A 300 18.30 -13.01 -10.36
N SER A 301 17.08 -12.49 -10.40
CA SER A 301 16.72 -11.42 -11.31
C SER A 301 17.54 -10.22 -10.87
N SER A 302 18.49 -9.89 -11.73
CA SER A 302 19.39 -8.74 -11.65
C SER A 302 18.71 -7.54 -11.00
N SER A 303 19.41 -6.87 -10.08
CA SER A 303 18.98 -5.70 -9.30
C SER A 303 18.68 -4.44 -10.14
N VAL A 304 18.38 -4.57 -11.43
CA VAL A 304 17.93 -3.47 -12.28
C VAL A 304 16.43 -3.30 -12.09
N VAL A 305 16.04 -2.51 -11.09
CA VAL A 305 14.68 -1.98 -10.98
C VAL A 305 14.41 -1.16 -12.26
N PRO A 306 13.39 -1.50 -13.06
CA PRO A 306 13.14 -0.79 -14.31
C PRO A 306 12.77 0.67 -14.02
N THR A 307 13.61 1.58 -14.51
CA THR A 307 13.29 3.01 -14.55
C THR A 307 12.28 3.29 -15.66
N VAL A 308 11.53 4.38 -15.55
CA VAL A 308 10.60 4.86 -16.60
C VAL A 308 11.35 5.17 -17.93
N SER A 309 12.68 5.16 -17.91
CA SER A 309 13.55 5.37 -19.06
C SER A 309 14.22 4.09 -19.59
N SER A 310 13.97 2.92 -18.98
CA SER A 310 14.50 1.64 -19.47
C SER A 310 13.74 1.23 -20.74
N GLN A 311 14.37 1.58 -21.86
CA GLN A 311 13.95 1.37 -23.25
C GLN A 311 13.34 -0.01 -23.53
N ARG A 312 12.26 0.05 -24.31
CA ARG A 312 11.71 -1.00 -25.20
C ARG A 312 12.75 -2.06 -25.57
N GLN A 313 12.76 -3.19 -24.86
CA GLN A 313 13.27 -4.42 -25.42
C GLN A 313 12.18 -5.02 -26.31
N THR A 314 12.49 -5.02 -27.60
CA THR A 314 11.76 -5.65 -28.67
C THR A 314 11.67 -7.17 -28.47
N SER A 315 10.49 -7.73 -28.77
CA SER A 315 10.27 -9.13 -29.16
C SER A 315 10.36 -10.21 -28.06
N THR A 316 9.24 -10.45 -27.36
CA THR A 316 8.60 -11.78 -27.12
C THR A 316 7.26 -11.57 -26.37
N ALA A 317 6.29 -10.95 -27.05
CA ALA A 317 5.04 -10.45 -26.46
C ALA A 317 4.20 -11.46 -25.63
N PRO A 318 4.09 -12.76 -25.98
CA PRO A 318 3.23 -13.68 -25.23
C PRO A 318 3.82 -14.05 -23.85
N LEU A 319 5.14 -14.26 -23.80
CA LEU A 319 5.83 -14.68 -22.56
C LEU A 319 5.91 -13.53 -21.55
N SER A 320 6.06 -12.29 -22.01
CA SER A 320 6.04 -11.11 -21.14
C SER A 320 4.66 -10.86 -20.53
N ALA A 321 3.59 -11.07 -21.31
CA ALA A 321 2.22 -10.93 -20.82
C ALA A 321 1.91 -11.99 -19.76
N ALA A 322 2.19 -13.27 -20.03
CA ALA A 322 1.97 -14.35 -19.07
C ALA A 322 2.74 -14.17 -17.74
N LYS A 323 4.02 -13.75 -17.79
CA LYS A 323 4.80 -13.43 -16.59
C LYS A 323 4.21 -12.26 -15.81
N THR A 324 3.73 -11.23 -16.52
CA THR A 324 3.07 -10.06 -15.89
C THR A 324 1.74 -10.44 -15.25
N GLN A 325 0.95 -11.33 -15.88
CA GLN A 325 -0.28 -11.89 -15.32
C GLN A 325 0.00 -12.60 -14.01
N SER A 326 0.98 -13.49 -14.03
CA SER A 326 1.36 -14.29 -12.86
C SER A 326 1.83 -13.38 -11.73
N ALA A 327 2.65 -12.37 -12.00
CA ALA A 327 3.08 -11.40 -11.00
C ALA A 327 1.93 -10.55 -10.42
N LEU A 328 0.98 -10.10 -11.26
CA LEU A 328 -0.18 -9.34 -10.80
C LEU A 328 -1.13 -10.23 -9.97
N CYS A 329 -1.39 -11.45 -10.43
CA CYS A 329 -2.23 -12.42 -9.75
C CYS A 329 -1.62 -12.83 -8.42
N GLN A 330 -0.30 -13.07 -8.38
CA GLN A 330 0.43 -13.33 -7.14
C GLN A 330 0.26 -12.17 -6.16
N LYS A 331 0.44 -10.91 -6.57
CA LYS A 331 0.17 -9.75 -5.70
C LYS A 331 -1.28 -9.68 -5.24
N ALA A 332 -2.24 -9.99 -6.11
CA ALA A 332 -3.65 -10.03 -5.76
C ALA A 332 -3.95 -11.14 -4.72
N PHE A 333 -3.33 -12.31 -4.85
CA PHE A 333 -3.41 -13.39 -3.86
C PHE A 333 -2.81 -12.98 -2.51
N HIS A 334 -1.67 -12.29 -2.51
CA HIS A 334 -1.07 -11.76 -1.28
C HIS A 334 -2.01 -10.77 -0.59
N GLN A 335 -2.60 -9.82 -1.34
CA GLN A 335 -3.57 -8.89 -0.79
C GLN A 335 -4.81 -9.61 -0.23
N LEU A 336 -5.31 -10.63 -0.93
CA LEU A 336 -6.45 -11.43 -0.51
C LEU A 336 -6.13 -12.23 0.77
N TRP A 337 -4.92 -12.78 0.86
CA TRP A 337 -4.42 -13.46 2.07
C TRP A 337 -4.36 -12.52 3.27
N VAL A 338 -3.72 -11.35 3.13
CA VAL A 338 -3.63 -10.34 4.21
C VAL A 338 -5.03 -9.90 4.63
N SER A 339 -5.93 -9.66 3.66
CA SER A 339 -7.31 -9.25 3.95
C SER A 339 -8.08 -10.34 4.70
N ALA A 340 -7.96 -11.60 4.29
CA ALA A 340 -8.61 -12.72 4.95
C ALA A 340 -8.06 -12.97 6.36
N ALA A 341 -6.74 -12.94 6.55
CA ALA A 341 -6.11 -13.11 7.86
C ALA A 341 -6.50 -11.98 8.82
N THR A 342 -6.46 -10.72 8.35
CA THR A 342 -6.87 -9.55 9.14
C THR A 342 -8.35 -9.61 9.50
N SER A 343 -9.21 -10.00 8.56
CA SER A 343 -10.65 -10.12 8.77
C SER A 343 -11.00 -11.26 9.72
N HIS A 344 -10.31 -12.41 9.63
CA HIS A 344 -10.49 -13.52 10.56
C HIS A 344 -10.18 -13.07 12.00
N VAL A 345 -9.02 -12.47 12.24
CA VAL A 345 -8.63 -11.95 13.57
C VAL A 345 -9.64 -10.92 14.08
N SER A 346 -10.18 -10.08 13.20
CA SER A 346 -11.18 -9.06 13.55
C SER A 346 -12.57 -9.65 13.83
N CYS A 347 -12.90 -10.79 13.25
CA CYS A 347 -14.24 -11.38 13.29
C CYS A 347 -14.45 -12.33 14.48
N ILE A 348 -13.40 -13.05 14.91
CA ILE A 348 -13.46 -14.00 16.04
C ILE A 348 -14.09 -13.41 17.33
N PRO A 349 -13.84 -12.15 17.74
CA PRO A 349 -14.47 -11.58 18.94
C PRO A 349 -16.01 -11.55 18.85
N TYR A 350 -16.56 -11.42 17.65
CA TYR A 350 -18.01 -11.41 17.41
C TYR A 350 -18.63 -12.81 17.48
N GLU A 351 -17.89 -13.87 17.14
CA GLU A 351 -18.35 -15.26 17.33
C GLU A 351 -18.62 -15.61 18.79
N ALA A 352 -17.82 -15.02 19.68
CA ALA A 352 -17.63 -15.50 21.04
C ALA A 352 -18.53 -14.81 22.08
N THR A 353 -19.40 -13.91 21.62
CA THR A 353 -20.57 -13.46 22.38
C THR A 353 -21.47 -14.64 22.80
N LEU A 354 -21.33 -15.80 22.17
CA LEU A 354 -21.97 -17.06 22.52
C LEU A 354 -21.12 -17.88 23.51
N ASN A 355 -21.28 -17.61 24.81
CA ASN A 355 -20.93 -18.51 25.95
C ASN A 355 -19.46 -18.93 26.16
N LYS A 356 -18.46 -18.32 25.51
CA LYS A 356 -17.04 -18.62 25.78
C LYS A 356 -16.51 -17.79 26.96
N ASN A 357 -15.62 -18.36 27.77
CA ASN A 357 -14.89 -17.60 28.78
C ASN A 357 -14.02 -16.51 28.08
N PRO A 358 -14.13 -15.22 28.46
CA PRO A 358 -13.36 -14.13 27.85
C PRO A 358 -11.84 -14.38 27.80
N THR A 359 -11.27 -15.00 28.84
CA THR A 359 -9.83 -15.30 28.90
C THR A 359 -9.43 -16.34 27.87
N THR A 360 -10.22 -17.40 27.71
CA THR A 360 -9.99 -18.44 26.70
C THR A 360 -10.14 -17.89 25.28
N LEU A 361 -11.11 -17.00 25.08
CA LEU A 361 -11.29 -16.31 23.80
C LEU A 361 -10.07 -15.44 23.46
N MET A 362 -9.64 -14.58 24.39
CA MET A 362 -8.48 -13.71 24.18
C MET A 362 -7.21 -14.50 23.90
N ALA A 363 -6.98 -15.61 24.62
CA ALA A 363 -5.86 -16.50 24.34
C ALA A 363 -5.94 -17.07 22.91
N SER A 364 -7.10 -17.58 22.50
CA SER A 364 -7.31 -18.12 21.14
C SER A 364 -7.15 -17.06 20.04
N LEU A 365 -7.57 -15.82 20.28
CA LEU A 365 -7.42 -14.69 19.37
C LEU A 365 -5.94 -14.37 19.13
N ILE A 366 -5.20 -14.24 20.23
CA ILE A 366 -3.78 -13.97 20.23
C ILE A 366 -3.01 -15.10 19.55
N ASP A 367 -3.29 -16.36 19.90
CA ASP A 367 -2.65 -17.52 19.29
C ASP A 367 -2.88 -17.57 17.77
N THR A 368 -4.08 -17.19 17.32
CA THR A 368 -4.43 -17.13 15.90
C THR A 368 -3.65 -16.01 15.19
N MET A 369 -3.65 -14.81 15.76
CA MET A 369 -2.92 -13.66 15.23
C MET A 369 -1.40 -13.92 15.16
N GLU A 370 -0.83 -14.45 16.25
CA GLU A 370 0.58 -14.85 16.29
C GLU A 370 0.86 -16.00 15.31
N GLY A 371 -0.08 -16.92 15.13
CA GLY A 371 -0.01 -17.98 14.12
C GLY A 371 0.09 -17.42 12.69
N TYR A 372 -0.63 -16.34 12.38
CA TYR A 372 -0.50 -15.64 11.10
C TYR A 372 0.83 -14.88 10.97
N LEU A 373 1.26 -14.19 12.03
CA LEU A 373 2.57 -13.52 12.06
C LEU A 373 3.72 -14.50 11.81
N ARG A 374 3.64 -15.72 12.37
CA ARG A 374 4.65 -16.76 12.12
C ARG A 374 4.66 -17.26 10.67
N GLN A 375 3.56 -17.14 9.93
CA GLN A 375 3.48 -17.59 8.53
C GLN A 375 4.09 -16.57 7.57
N ASN A 376 3.79 -15.28 7.73
CA ASN A 376 4.36 -14.22 6.90
C ASN A 376 4.37 -12.89 7.69
N PRO A 377 5.42 -12.63 8.48
CA PRO A 377 5.49 -11.42 9.29
C PRO A 377 5.65 -10.17 8.43
N VAL A 378 6.38 -10.25 7.31
CA VAL A 378 6.66 -9.11 6.44
C VAL A 378 5.37 -8.49 5.93
N GLU A 379 4.52 -9.27 5.26
CA GLU A 379 3.30 -8.73 4.64
C GLU A 379 2.28 -8.23 5.68
N LEU A 380 2.15 -8.92 6.82
CA LEU A 380 1.20 -8.53 7.85
C LEU A 380 1.62 -7.26 8.59
N LEU A 381 2.92 -7.06 8.84
CA LEU A 381 3.43 -5.87 9.52
C LEU A 381 3.35 -4.60 8.63
N HIS A 382 3.21 -4.78 7.32
CA HIS A 382 2.91 -3.71 6.37
C HIS A 382 1.40 -3.39 6.27
N SER A 383 0.53 -4.24 6.82
CA SER A 383 -0.91 -3.96 6.93
C SER A 383 -1.20 -3.16 8.19
N ASP A 384 -1.49 -1.86 8.04
CA ASP A 384 -1.84 -1.00 9.19
C ASP A 384 -3.08 -1.49 9.94
N ALA A 385 -4.04 -2.11 9.23
CA ALA A 385 -5.22 -2.72 9.86
C ALA A 385 -4.85 -3.93 10.72
N PHE A 386 -3.96 -4.80 10.24
CA PHE A 386 -3.46 -5.92 11.03
C PHE A 386 -2.65 -5.44 12.23
N LEU A 387 -1.77 -4.45 12.01
CA LEU A 387 -0.96 -3.86 13.07
C LEU A 387 -1.82 -3.23 14.16
N GLY A 388 -2.82 -2.42 13.78
CA GLY A 388 -3.75 -1.79 14.73
C GLY A 388 -4.53 -2.82 15.55
N ASN A 389 -5.02 -3.88 14.91
CA ASN A 389 -5.64 -5.00 15.62
C ASN A 389 -4.66 -5.71 16.57
N SER A 390 -3.40 -5.88 16.17
CA SER A 390 -2.37 -6.52 16.99
C SER A 390 -2.09 -5.73 18.26
N VAL A 391 -1.90 -4.42 18.13
CA VAL A 391 -1.74 -3.53 19.28
C VAL A 391 -2.96 -3.63 20.19
N ARG A 392 -4.18 -3.49 19.64
CA ARG A 392 -5.42 -3.57 20.42
C ARG A 392 -5.54 -4.89 21.20
N LEU A 393 -5.26 -6.03 20.56
CA LEU A 393 -5.37 -7.35 21.20
C LEU A 393 -4.31 -7.54 22.29
N TYR A 394 -3.06 -7.15 22.05
CA TYR A 394 -2.00 -7.20 23.06
C TYR A 394 -2.27 -6.27 24.25
N THR A 395 -2.83 -5.09 24.02
CA THR A 395 -3.23 -4.17 25.08
C THR A 395 -4.37 -4.74 25.92
N LEU A 396 -5.37 -5.38 25.30
CA LEU A 396 -6.53 -5.96 25.99
C LEU A 396 -6.22 -7.23 26.81
N GLU A 397 -5.14 -7.96 26.50
CA GLU A 397 -4.78 -9.18 27.24
C GLU A 397 -4.45 -8.91 28.72
N GLY A 398 -3.93 -7.72 29.05
CA GLY A 398 -3.63 -7.27 30.41
C GLY A 398 -2.44 -7.97 31.11
N GLY A 399 -2.22 -9.28 30.89
CA GLY A 399 -1.26 -10.09 31.65
C GLY A 399 0.21 -9.91 31.22
N ALA A 400 0.46 -9.72 29.93
CA ALA A 400 1.81 -9.58 29.35
C ALA A 400 1.93 -8.40 28.38
N HIS A 401 0.99 -7.45 28.44
CA HIS A 401 0.80 -6.36 27.48
C HIS A 401 2.14 -5.71 27.07
N ARG A 402 2.95 -5.28 28.05
CA ARG A 402 4.20 -4.57 27.77
C ARG A 402 5.21 -5.43 27.03
N LYS A 403 5.37 -6.70 27.44
CA LYS A 403 6.28 -7.64 26.76
C LYS A 403 5.85 -7.93 25.32
N LYS A 404 4.54 -7.99 25.06
CA LYS A 404 4.01 -8.26 23.72
C LYS A 404 4.05 -7.04 22.81
N LEU A 405 3.79 -5.84 23.34
CA LEU A 405 4.02 -4.60 22.61
C LEU A 405 5.50 -4.37 22.34
N ASP A 406 6.40 -4.70 23.29
CA ASP A 406 7.85 -4.66 23.07
C ASP A 406 8.26 -5.64 21.95
N LEU A 407 7.73 -6.88 21.96
CA LEU A 407 7.94 -7.85 20.87
C LEU A 407 7.40 -7.33 19.52
N LEU A 408 6.24 -6.68 19.50
CA LEU A 408 5.67 -6.09 18.28
C LEU A 408 6.55 -4.95 17.77
N ALA A 409 7.07 -4.11 18.66
CA ALA A 409 8.04 -3.08 18.31
C ALA A 409 9.33 -3.72 17.77
N ASP A 410 9.86 -4.77 18.39
CA ASP A 410 11.02 -5.51 17.90
C ASP A 410 10.77 -6.10 16.50
N MET A 411 9.57 -6.63 16.23
CA MET A 411 9.20 -7.13 14.90
C MET A 411 9.12 -6.00 13.85
N LEU A 412 8.54 -4.85 14.21
CA LEU A 412 8.55 -3.67 13.33
C LEU A 412 9.98 -3.19 13.07
N GLU A 413 10.84 -3.25 14.09
CA GLU A 413 12.26 -2.98 13.95
C GLU A 413 12.90 -3.95 12.96
N VAL A 414 12.64 -5.25 13.05
CA VAL A 414 13.29 -6.22 12.17
C VAL A 414 12.78 -6.11 10.72
N PHE A 415 11.48 -5.96 10.51
CA PHE A 415 10.84 -6.16 9.20
C PHE A 415 10.35 -4.90 8.48
N ARG A 416 10.19 -3.76 9.16
CA ARG A 416 9.52 -2.58 8.58
C ARG A 416 10.34 -1.30 8.65
N CYS A 417 10.91 -0.96 9.81
CA CYS A 417 11.56 0.34 10.02
C CYS A 417 12.71 0.30 11.03
N GLU A 418 13.56 1.32 11.04
CA GLU A 418 14.51 1.54 12.14
C GLU A 418 13.81 1.86 13.47
N ARG A 419 14.44 1.53 14.61
CA ARG A 419 13.83 1.66 15.94
C ARG A 419 13.34 3.07 16.24
N GLY A 420 14.12 4.08 15.87
CA GLY A 420 13.80 5.49 16.04
C GLY A 420 12.61 5.99 15.20
N CYS A 421 12.07 5.13 14.33
CA CYS A 421 10.97 5.41 13.42
C CYS A 421 9.74 4.54 13.68
N ILE A 422 9.80 3.65 14.67
CA ILE A 422 8.63 2.88 15.10
C ILE A 422 7.63 3.85 15.73
N PRO A 423 6.37 3.89 15.25
CA PRO A 423 5.34 4.71 15.89
C PRO A 423 5.13 4.25 17.34
N SER A 424 4.74 5.17 18.22
CA SER A 424 4.31 4.77 19.56
C SER A 424 3.09 3.86 19.43
N LEU A 425 3.29 2.57 19.73
CA LEU A 425 2.24 1.56 19.64
C LEU A 425 1.10 1.87 20.61
N ASP A 426 1.43 2.43 21.78
CA ASP A 426 0.43 2.84 22.77
C ASP A 426 -0.56 3.89 22.23
N ASN A 427 -0.13 4.74 21.28
CA ASN A 427 -0.98 5.75 20.66
C ASN A 427 -1.87 5.18 19.53
N MET A 428 -1.73 3.90 19.18
CA MET A 428 -2.55 3.25 18.14
C MET A 428 -3.86 2.66 18.68
N VAL A 429 -4.02 2.59 20.00
CA VAL A 429 -5.27 2.21 20.70
C VAL A 429 -6.01 3.47 21.11
#